data_AF-A0A3D5JUC4-F1
#
_entry.id   AF-A0A3D5JUC4-F1
#
_cell.length_a   1.000
_cell.length_b   1.000
_cell.length_c   1.000
_cell.angle_alpha   90.00
_cell.angle_beta   90.00
_cell.angle_gamma   90.00
#
_symmetry.space_group_name_H-M   'P 1'
#
loop_
_entity.id
_entity.type
_entity.pdbx_description
1 polymer ?
#
loop_
_entity_poly.entity_id
_entity_poly.type
_entity_poly.pdbx_seq_one_letter_code
_entity_poly.pdbx_strand_id
1 'polypeptide(L)' 'ARLRLERAADLLRDTDMMIGEVAAASGFDNCCSFARAFRARYGQSASGFRESAGMLSPKSAKSPVASRK' A
#
# COMPACT_ATOMS: atom_id res chain seq x y z
N ALA A 1 4.43 -0.65 14.84
CA ALA A 1 3.92 -0.28 13.50
C ALA A 1 4.98 0.31 12.56
N ARG A 2 6.01 1.02 13.06
CA ARG A 2 7.05 1.69 12.26
C ARG A 2 7.73 0.78 11.22
N LEU A 3 8.31 -0.34 11.65
CA LEU A 3 8.98 -1.32 10.77
C LEU A 3 8.08 -1.94 9.67
N ARG A 4 6.78 -2.07 9.94
CA ARG A 4 5.83 -2.65 8.96
C ARG A 4 5.59 -1.70 7.78
N LEU A 5 5.52 -0.40 8.06
CA LEU A 5 5.32 0.62 7.05
C LEU A 5 6.59 0.90 6.23
N GLU A 6 7.76 0.69 6.83
CA GLU A 6 9.04 0.73 6.12
C GLU A 6 9.15 -0.43 5.12
N ARG A 7 8.86 -1.67 5.55
CA ARG A 7 8.76 -2.81 4.63
C ARG A 7 7.76 -2.59 3.51
N ALA A 8 6.59 -2.04 3.83
CA ALA A 8 5.57 -1.75 2.84
C ALA A 8 6.07 -0.77 1.77
N ALA A 9 6.78 0.28 2.18
CA ALA A 9 7.33 1.28 1.26
C ALA A 9 8.46 0.71 0.39
N ASP A 10 9.27 -0.19 0.96
CA ASP A 10 10.32 -0.90 0.23
C ASP A 10 9.71 -1.79 -0.87
N LEU A 11 8.71 -2.59 -0.51
CA LEU A 11 7.94 -3.40 -1.47
C LEU A 11 7.27 -2.56 -2.55
N LEU A 12 6.72 -1.39 -2.22
CA LEU A 12 6.11 -0.49 -3.21
C LEU A 12 7.12 0.13 -4.18
N ARG A 13 8.40 0.17 -3.83
CA ARG A 13 9.47 0.65 -4.72
C ARG A 13 10.07 -0.48 -5.54
N ASP A 14 10.26 -1.63 -4.91
CA ASP A 14 10.94 -2.78 -5.53
C ASP A 14 9.99 -3.62 -6.40
N THR A 15 8.70 -3.62 -6.06
CA THR A 15 7.69 -4.46 -6.73
C THR A 15 6.47 -3.66 -7.19
N ASP A 16 5.82 -4.13 -8.27
CA ASP A 16 4.57 -3.55 -8.77
C ASP A 16 3.31 -4.13 -8.09
N MET A 17 3.48 -4.72 -6.89
CA MET A 17 2.40 -5.37 -6.17
C MET A 17 1.24 -4.41 -5.87
N MET A 18 0.02 -4.96 -5.80
CA MET A 18 -1.14 -4.19 -5.40
C MET A 18 -1.01 -3.74 -3.95
N ILE A 19 -1.54 -2.55 -3.63
CA ILE A 19 -1.50 -1.98 -2.28
C ILE A 19 -2.06 -2.95 -1.22
N GLY A 20 -3.06 -3.75 -1.57
CA GLY A 20 -3.63 -4.76 -0.67
C GLY A 20 -2.69 -5.93 -0.38
N GLU A 21 -1.97 -6.40 -1.41
CA GLU A 21 -0.95 -7.45 -1.25
C GLU A 21 0.23 -6.96 -0.42
N VAL A 22 0.67 -5.71 -0.64
CA VAL A 22 1.70 -5.07 0.17
C VAL A 22 1.25 -4.94 1.63
N ALA A 23 0.00 -4.57 1.89
CA ALA A 23 -0.54 -4.47 3.24
C ALA A 23 -0.51 -5.84 3.95
N ALA A 24 -0.96 -6.90 3.26
CA ALA A 24 -0.92 -8.27 3.78
C ALA A 24 0.52 -8.73 4.05
N ALA A 25 1.45 -8.52 3.10
CA ALA A 25 2.87 -8.86 3.24
C ALA A 25 3.56 -8.09 4.38
N SER A 26 3.08 -6.88 4.67
CA SER A 26 3.57 -6.03 5.76
C SER A 26 2.96 -6.37 7.12
N GLY A 27 1.99 -7.30 7.18
CA GLY A 27 1.31 -7.73 8.40
C GLY A 27 0.16 -6.81 8.82
N PHE A 28 -0.58 -6.25 7.85
CA PHE A 28 -1.85 -5.58 8.08
C PHE A 28 -3.00 -6.46 7.60
N ASP A 29 -3.95 -6.73 8.50
CA ASP A 29 -5.20 -7.43 8.16
C ASP A 29 -6.10 -6.62 7.23
N ASN A 30 -5.97 -5.29 7.21
CA ASN A 30 -6.88 -4.44 6.47
C ASN A 30 -6.21 -3.26 5.76
N CYS A 31 -6.53 -3.09 4.48
CA CYS A 31 -6.02 -2.02 3.62
C CYS A 31 -6.37 -0.62 4.14
N CYS A 32 -7.55 -0.45 4.76
CA CYS A 32 -7.99 0.83 5.30
C CYS A 32 -7.12 1.28 6.48
N SER A 33 -6.81 0.36 7.40
CA SER A 33 -5.93 0.61 8.55
C SER A 33 -4.52 0.89 8.08
N PHE A 34 -4.03 0.12 7.11
CA PHE A 34 -2.76 0.36 6.44
C PHE A 34 -2.68 1.74 5.82
N ALA A 35 -3.68 2.14 5.01
CA ALA A 35 -3.70 3.43 4.33
C ALA A 35 -3.67 4.61 5.31
N ARG A 36 -4.44 4.55 6.41
CA ARG A 36 -4.38 5.58 7.48
C ARG A 36 -3.00 5.62 8.13
N ALA A 37 -2.44 4.47 8.49
CA ALA A 37 -1.14 4.39 9.15
C ALA A 37 0.01 4.86 8.23
N PHE A 38 -0.03 4.48 6.94
CA PHE A 38 0.93 4.88 5.93
C PHE A 38 0.87 6.39 5.70
N ARG A 39 -0.34 6.94 5.53
CA ARG A 39 -0.52 8.39 5.34
C ARG A 39 -0.13 9.20 6.57
N ALA A 40 -0.36 8.68 7.78
CA ALA A 40 0.10 9.33 9.01
C ALA A 40 1.63 9.35 9.14
N ARG A 41 2.36 8.48 8.43
CA ARG A 41 3.83 8.38 8.52
C ARG A 41 4.55 9.03 7.35
N TYR A 42 4.05 8.87 6.13
CA TYR A 42 4.64 9.40 4.91
C TYR A 42 3.94 10.64 4.38
N GLY A 43 2.83 11.08 4.98
CA GLY A 43 2.04 12.23 4.53
C GLY A 43 1.18 11.96 3.28
N GLN A 44 1.49 10.91 2.52
CA GLN A 44 0.76 10.50 1.31
C GLN A 44 0.25 9.05 1.42
N SER A 45 -0.76 8.70 0.60
CA SER A 45 -1.24 7.32 0.51
C SER A 45 -0.22 6.45 -0.23
N ALA A 46 -0.26 5.13 0.00
CA ALA A 46 0.61 4.17 -0.70
C ALA A 46 0.48 4.24 -2.23
N SER A 47 -0.73 4.47 -2.75
CA SER A 47 -0.95 4.73 -4.19
C SER A 47 -0.27 6.02 -4.65
N GLY A 48 -0.37 7.11 -3.88
CA GLY A 48 0.31 8.36 -4.20
C GLY A 48 1.83 8.25 -4.07
N PHE A 49 2.34 7.41 -3.17
CA PHE A 49 3.76 7.08 -3.05
C PHE A 49 4.27 6.34 -4.29
N ARG A 50 3.50 5.36 -4.78
CA ARG A 50 3.79 4.65 -6.03
C ARG A 50 3.74 5.57 -7.25
N GLU A 51 2.71 6.40 -7.39
CA GLU A 51 2.59 7.39 -8.48
C GLU A 51 3.73 8.42 -8.47
N SER A 52 4.18 8.85 -7.28
CA SER A 52 5.28 9.79 -7.17
C SER A 52 6.65 9.13 -7.40
N ALA A 53 6.76 7.81 -7.21
CA ALA A 53 7.97 7.04 -7.46
C ALA A 53 8.07 6.54 -8.92
N GLY A 54 6.93 6.28 -9.56
CA GLY A 54 6.83 5.83 -10.94
C GLY A 54 5.94 6.78 -11.74
N MET A 55 6.56 7.61 -12.56
CA MET A 55 5.95 8.65 -13.42
C MET A 55 4.84 8.17 -14.40
N LEU A 56 4.36 6.92 -14.37
CA LEU A 56 3.47 6.36 -15.40
C LEU A 56 2.49 5.29 -14.85
N SER A 57 1.25 5.66 -14.52
CA SER A 57 0.03 5.18 -15.22
C SER A 57 -1.23 5.27 -14.32
N PRO A 58 -2.18 6.17 -14.65
CA PRO A 58 -3.42 6.35 -13.89
C PRO A 58 -4.51 5.41 -14.42
N LYS A 59 -4.38 4.10 -14.25
CA LYS A 59 -5.46 3.17 -14.60
C LYS A 59 -5.47 1.98 -13.66
N SER A 60 -6.66 1.72 -13.11
CA SER A 60 -7.06 0.51 -12.40
C SER A 60 -6.81 0.54 -10.89
N ALA A 61 -7.75 0.19 -10.04
CA ALA A 61 -9.20 -0.02 -10.11
C ALA A 61 -9.60 -0.24 -8.65
N LYS A 62 -10.88 -0.02 -8.34
CA LYS A 62 -11.53 -0.53 -7.12
C LYS A 62 -10.91 -1.87 -6.71
N SER A 63 -10.35 -1.97 -5.52
CA SER A 63 -10.12 -3.28 -4.91
C SER A 63 -11.49 -3.93 -4.67
N PRO A 64 -11.83 -5.05 -5.33
CA PRO A 64 -13.00 -5.83 -4.99
C PRO A 64 -12.51 -7.19 -4.50
N VAL A 65 -12.18 -7.32 -3.22
CA VAL A 65 -11.99 -8.63 -2.59
C VAL A 65 -12.24 -8.41 -1.10
N ALA A 66 -13.44 -8.66 -0.56
CA ALA A 66 -14.20 -9.90 -0.49
C ALA A 66 -13.43 -11.03 0.18
N SER A 67 -13.88 -11.33 1.40
CA SER A 67 -13.86 -12.64 2.03
C SER A 67 -12.53 -13.16 2.58
N ARG A 68 -12.48 -13.30 3.91
CA ARG A 68 -12.19 -14.60 4.52
C ARG A 68 -12.74 -14.72 5.96
N LYS A 69 -13.77 -15.58 6.05
CA LYS A 69 -14.32 -16.37 7.17
C LYS A 69 -14.98 -15.64 8.34
#